data_AF-A0A7C5LA35-F1
#
_entry.id   AF-A0A7C5LA35-F1
#
_cell.length_a   1.000
_cell.length_b   1.000
_cell.length_c   1.000
_cell.angle_alpha   90.00
_cell.angle_beta   90.00
_cell.angle_gamma   90.00
#
_symmetry.space_group_name_H-M   'P 1'
#
loop_
_entity.id
_entity.type
_entity.pdbx_description
1 polymer ?
#
loop_
_entity_poly.entity_id
_entity_poly.type
_entity_poly.pdbx_seq_one_letter_code
_entity_poly.pdbx_strand_id
1 'polypeptide(L)'
;MVFREIDPPQIYDLEPRILVDVRSPAEFEEFHVPGAVNLPLFENDEKELIGYVYRNRGEEDAKKLGERIARSKLTALFEKLSALKERYRNVVVYCWRGGMRSTRLCEVMAQMGLNLYRLRGGYRAYRRFILADMERILKGTRMIVLTGKTGVGKTALIRRLREEGIPAIDLEGLAGDRGSVFGGVGGKRQVSQKMFDSLLYEDLRDLGGGVIFVEDESRRVGRIQIPDPFWRRKCEGLYVEIKASLEKRVRNILEEYTASPGWQEEVLKALPKIAKYLGPRRYSLLKDLIERGEAEEAIRLLIEEYYDRKYRRFGEPVATISADDPQECLRSLRELYNYCVNEGKVPDPHLQR
;
A
#
# COMPACT_ATOMS: atom_id res chain seq x y z
N MET A 1 -26.21 25.82 9.16
CA MET A 1 -24.99 25.13 9.66
C MET A 1 -23.82 26.10 9.52
N VAL A 2 -22.96 26.21 10.54
CA VAL A 2 -21.88 27.22 10.59
C VAL A 2 -20.71 26.83 9.67
N PHE A 3 -20.60 25.56 9.27
CA PHE A 3 -19.62 25.04 8.31
C PHE A 3 -20.31 24.08 7.31
N ARG A 4 -19.60 23.70 6.24
CA ARG A 4 -20.14 22.79 5.20
C ARG A 4 -19.72 21.35 5.44
N GLU A 5 -20.61 20.41 5.19
CA GLU A 5 -20.31 18.98 5.27
C GLU A 5 -20.30 18.36 3.87
N ILE A 6 -19.41 17.39 3.68
CA ILE A 6 -19.35 16.59 2.46
C ILE A 6 -19.27 15.10 2.80
N ASP A 7 -19.89 14.28 1.98
CA ASP A 7 -19.71 12.83 1.98
C ASP A 7 -18.42 12.44 1.23
N PRO A 8 -17.84 11.26 1.51
CA PRO A 8 -16.56 10.86 0.92
C PRO A 8 -16.42 10.93 -0.61
N PRO A 9 -17.42 10.57 -1.43
CA PRO A 9 -17.29 10.68 -2.88
C PRO A 9 -17.05 12.12 -3.35
N GLN A 10 -17.65 13.10 -2.65
CA GLN A 10 -17.57 14.51 -3.01
C GLN A 10 -16.17 15.09 -2.78
N ILE A 11 -15.27 14.37 -2.09
CA ILE A 11 -13.86 14.76 -2.00
C ILE A 11 -13.32 14.98 -3.43
N TYR A 12 -13.62 14.08 -4.36
CA TYR A 12 -13.05 14.08 -5.72
C TYR A 12 -13.62 15.17 -6.65
N ASP A 13 -14.74 15.79 -6.28
CA ASP A 13 -15.37 16.87 -7.04
C ASP A 13 -14.86 18.27 -6.62
N LEU A 14 -14.09 18.33 -5.52
CA LEU A 14 -13.55 19.58 -4.99
C LEU A 14 -12.11 19.75 -5.45
N GLU A 15 -11.86 20.72 -6.34
CA GLU A 15 -10.51 21.14 -6.72
C GLU A 15 -10.39 22.68 -6.82
N PRO A 16 -9.22 23.27 -6.52
CA PRO A 16 -8.10 22.66 -5.81
C PRO A 16 -8.48 22.37 -4.35
N ARG A 17 -8.12 21.18 -3.84
CA ARG A 17 -8.38 20.79 -2.43
C ARG A 17 -7.15 20.38 -1.65
N ILE A 18 -7.27 20.49 -0.33
CA ILE A 18 -6.39 19.82 0.64
C ILE A 18 -7.22 19.16 1.74
N LEU A 19 -6.85 17.94 2.09
CA LEU A 19 -7.42 17.20 3.21
C LEU A 19 -6.56 17.41 4.45
N VAL A 20 -7.19 17.68 5.59
CA VAL A 20 -6.53 17.94 6.86
C VAL A 20 -7.01 16.92 7.89
N ASP A 21 -6.10 16.04 8.29
CA ASP A 21 -6.33 15.10 9.38
C ASP A 21 -5.99 15.77 10.71
N VAL A 22 -6.98 15.85 11.60
CA VAL A 22 -6.80 16.45 12.95
C VAL A 22 -6.62 15.43 14.06
N ARG A 23 -6.41 14.16 13.70
CA ARG A 23 -5.99 13.12 14.65
C ARG A 23 -4.53 13.31 15.06
N SER A 24 -4.11 12.58 16.09
CA SER A 24 -2.74 12.66 16.57
C SER A 24 -1.74 12.17 15.53
N PRO A 25 -0.46 12.58 15.60
CA PRO A 25 0.55 12.17 14.62
C PRO A 25 0.66 10.65 14.47
N ALA A 26 0.57 9.88 15.55
CA ALA A 26 0.60 8.41 15.48
C ALA A 26 -0.62 7.82 14.74
N GLU A 27 -1.81 8.43 14.88
CA GLU A 27 -3.00 7.99 14.14
C GLU A 27 -2.90 8.29 12.64
N PHE A 28 -2.34 9.44 12.27
CA PHE A 28 -2.12 9.85 10.89
C PHE A 28 -1.07 8.96 10.22
N GLU A 29 0.00 8.68 10.94
CA GLU A 29 1.10 7.85 10.48
C GLU A 29 0.70 6.37 10.31
N GLU A 30 -0.21 5.85 11.12
CA GLU A 30 -0.75 4.49 10.93
C GLU A 30 -1.54 4.38 9.60
N PHE A 31 -2.32 5.41 9.27
CA PHE A 31 -3.09 5.53 8.03
C PHE A 31 -3.69 6.92 7.92
N HIS A 32 -3.94 7.41 6.71
CA HIS A 32 -4.65 8.65 6.43
C HIS A 32 -5.29 8.59 5.04
N VAL A 33 -6.11 9.59 4.70
CA VAL A 33 -6.53 9.80 3.31
C VAL A 33 -5.28 10.22 2.51
N PRO A 34 -4.90 9.56 1.40
CA PRO A 34 -3.70 9.90 0.65
C PRO A 34 -3.69 11.37 0.22
N GLY A 35 -2.52 12.00 0.29
CA GLY A 35 -2.37 13.44 0.02
C GLY A 35 -2.85 14.37 1.14
N ALA A 36 -3.37 13.85 2.26
CA ALA A 36 -3.73 14.68 3.40
C ALA A 36 -2.49 15.19 4.16
N VAL A 37 -2.63 16.32 4.84
CA VAL A 37 -1.68 16.83 5.83
C VAL A 37 -2.20 16.63 7.25
N ASN A 38 -1.30 16.50 8.22
CA ASN A 38 -1.67 16.37 9.63
C ASN A 38 -1.59 17.72 10.35
N LEU A 39 -2.71 18.16 10.93
CA LEU A 39 -2.78 19.29 11.86
C LEU A 39 -3.44 18.81 13.15
N PRO A 40 -2.70 18.13 14.05
CA PRO A 40 -3.26 17.42 15.17
C PRO A 40 -3.98 18.38 16.13
N LEU A 41 -5.21 18.03 16.51
CA LEU A 41 -5.88 18.71 17.62
C LEU A 41 -5.24 18.33 18.97
N PHE A 42 -4.76 17.09 19.05
CA PHE A 42 -4.07 16.52 20.21
C PHE A 42 -2.81 15.80 19.76
N GLU A 43 -1.70 16.05 20.46
CA GLU A 43 -0.49 15.23 20.35
C GLU A 43 -0.73 13.83 20.92
N ASN A 44 0.23 12.93 20.73
CA ASN A 44 0.09 11.53 21.13
C ASN A 44 -0.06 11.36 22.66
N ASP A 45 0.73 12.08 23.43
CA ASP A 45 0.71 12.13 24.90
C ASP A 45 -0.57 12.77 25.43
N GLU A 46 -1.02 13.86 24.82
CA GLU A 46 -2.29 14.53 25.17
C GLU A 46 -3.49 13.61 24.92
N LYS A 47 -3.49 12.89 23.79
CA LYS A 47 -4.54 11.92 23.46
C LYS A 47 -4.54 10.76 24.46
N GLU A 48 -3.36 10.27 24.84
CA GLU A 48 -3.22 9.23 25.85
C GLU A 48 -3.79 9.69 27.20
N LEU A 49 -3.47 10.92 27.61
CA LEU A 49 -3.99 11.54 28.83
C LEU A 49 -5.52 11.70 28.80
N ILE A 50 -6.08 12.21 27.70
CA ILE A 50 -7.55 12.32 27.54
C ILE A 50 -8.19 10.93 27.60
N GLY A 51 -7.58 9.93 26.98
CA GLY A 51 -8.04 8.54 27.03
C GLY A 51 -7.98 7.95 28.45
N TYR A 52 -6.93 8.27 29.22
CA TYR A 52 -6.81 7.90 30.62
C TYR A 52 -7.90 8.56 31.47
N VAL A 53 -8.12 9.87 31.33
CA VAL A 53 -9.18 10.59 32.05
C VAL A 53 -10.57 10.03 31.70
N TYR A 54 -10.83 9.75 30.43
CA TYR A 54 -12.10 9.14 30.00
C TYR A 54 -12.37 7.81 30.72
N ARG A 55 -11.36 6.93 30.80
CA ARG A 55 -11.50 5.62 31.45
C ARG A 55 -11.66 5.72 32.97
N ASN A 56 -10.98 6.66 33.62
CA ASN A 56 -10.91 6.72 35.08
C ASN A 56 -11.90 7.71 35.72
N ARG A 57 -12.31 8.75 34.98
CA ARG A 57 -13.14 9.87 35.50
C ARG A 57 -14.38 10.16 34.65
N GLY A 58 -14.56 9.43 33.55
CA GLY A 58 -15.74 9.53 32.69
C GLY A 58 -15.62 10.57 31.58
N GLU A 59 -16.67 10.61 30.75
CA GLU A 59 -16.71 11.38 29.51
C GLU A 59 -16.64 12.90 29.73
N GLU A 60 -17.30 13.41 30.76
CA GLU A 60 -17.41 14.84 31.03
C GLU A 60 -16.04 15.47 31.38
N ASP A 61 -15.28 14.82 32.25
CA ASP A 61 -13.95 15.30 32.63
C ASP A 61 -12.96 15.21 31.45
N ALA A 62 -13.07 14.18 30.62
CA ALA A 62 -12.27 14.04 29.41
C ALA A 62 -12.60 15.15 28.39
N LYS A 63 -13.87 15.52 28.26
CA LYS A 63 -14.30 16.65 27.41
C LYS A 63 -13.70 17.97 27.90
N LYS A 64 -13.82 18.28 29.19
CA LYS A 64 -13.25 19.51 29.78
C LYS A 64 -11.74 19.60 29.57
N LEU A 65 -11.02 18.50 29.78
CA LEU A 65 -9.59 18.45 29.51
C LEU A 65 -9.28 18.68 28.03
N GLY A 66 -9.99 17.98 27.13
CA GLY A 66 -9.82 18.12 25.69
C GLY A 66 -10.10 19.54 25.20
N GLU A 67 -11.12 20.21 25.71
CA GLU A 67 -11.42 21.60 25.38
C GLU A 67 -10.31 22.56 25.83
N ARG A 68 -9.77 22.35 27.04
CA ARG A 68 -8.65 23.15 27.56
C ARG A 68 -7.41 23.03 26.67
N ILE A 69 -7.06 21.80 26.27
CA ILE A 69 -5.91 21.52 25.38
C ILE A 69 -6.16 22.09 23.98
N ALA A 70 -7.35 21.87 23.41
CA ALA A 70 -7.69 22.40 22.09
C ALA A 70 -7.64 23.94 22.06
N ARG A 71 -8.10 24.60 23.14
CA ARG A 71 -8.11 26.06 23.26
C ARG A 71 -6.70 26.66 23.25
N SER A 72 -5.71 26.02 23.88
CA SER A 72 -4.33 26.54 23.89
C SER A 72 -3.67 26.48 22.51
N LYS A 73 -4.17 25.66 21.59
CA LYS A 73 -3.63 25.47 20.23
C LYS A 73 -4.40 26.24 19.15
N LEU A 74 -5.47 26.93 19.54
CA LEU A 74 -6.49 27.39 18.60
C LEU A 74 -5.96 28.47 17.65
N THR A 75 -5.15 29.41 18.16
CA THR A 75 -4.47 30.44 17.35
C THR A 75 -3.54 29.81 16.31
N ALA A 76 -2.69 28.88 16.72
CA ALA A 76 -1.75 28.21 15.82
C ALA A 76 -2.48 27.37 14.75
N LEU A 77 -3.59 26.72 15.10
CA LEU A 77 -4.43 26.00 14.13
C LEU A 77 -5.10 26.96 13.15
N PHE A 78 -5.60 28.11 13.61
CA PHE A 78 -6.21 29.12 12.75
C PHE A 78 -5.22 29.65 11.72
N GLU A 79 -3.99 30.00 12.13
CA GLU A 79 -2.94 30.47 11.23
C GLU A 79 -2.59 29.42 10.16
N LYS A 80 -2.37 28.17 10.57
CA LYS A 80 -2.05 27.07 9.65
C LYS A 80 -3.17 26.78 8.66
N LEU A 81 -4.43 26.76 9.12
CA LEU A 81 -5.59 26.53 8.27
C LEU A 81 -5.86 27.71 7.32
N SER A 82 -5.59 28.94 7.77
CA SER A 82 -5.70 30.14 6.94
C SER A 82 -4.66 30.13 5.82
N ALA A 83 -3.40 29.79 6.13
CA ALA A 83 -2.35 29.62 5.13
C ALA A 83 -2.68 28.52 4.11
N LEU A 84 -3.34 27.43 4.54
CA LEU A 84 -3.86 26.42 3.61
C LEU A 84 -4.98 26.98 2.73
N LYS A 85 -5.84 27.87 3.25
CA LYS A 85 -6.91 28.50 2.45
C LYS A 85 -6.42 29.47 1.40
N GLU A 86 -5.28 30.13 1.62
CA GLU A 86 -4.63 30.96 0.62
C GLU A 86 -4.18 30.13 -0.60
N ARG A 87 -3.80 28.87 -0.38
CA ARG A 87 -3.31 27.96 -1.42
C ARG A 87 -4.39 27.07 -2.03
N TYR A 88 -5.40 26.69 -1.24
CA TYR A 88 -6.42 25.74 -1.63
C TYR A 88 -7.83 26.31 -1.40
N ARG A 89 -8.60 26.39 -2.49
CA ARG A 89 -10.01 26.83 -2.43
C ARG A 89 -10.84 25.97 -1.48
N ASN A 90 -10.55 24.67 -1.41
CA ASN A 90 -11.29 23.71 -0.60
C ASN A 90 -10.35 23.10 0.46
N VAL A 91 -10.68 23.28 1.74
CA VAL A 91 -9.92 22.70 2.87
C VAL A 91 -10.90 21.80 3.59
N VAL A 92 -10.62 20.51 3.59
CA VAL A 92 -11.52 19.46 4.09
C VAL A 92 -10.92 18.86 5.36
N VAL A 93 -11.52 19.14 6.49
CA VAL A 93 -11.09 18.65 7.80
C VAL A 93 -11.77 17.33 8.11
N TYR A 94 -11.00 16.37 8.63
CA TYR A 94 -11.54 15.10 9.10
C TYR A 94 -10.81 14.58 10.34
N CYS A 95 -11.49 13.69 11.04
CA CYS A 95 -10.88 12.87 12.10
C CYS A 95 -11.28 11.40 11.88
N TRP A 96 -11.11 10.54 12.88
CA TRP A 96 -11.40 9.10 12.72
C TRP A 96 -12.85 8.80 12.30
N ARG A 97 -13.83 9.36 13.03
CA ARG A 97 -15.27 9.10 12.84
C ARG A 97 -16.09 10.34 12.47
N GLY A 98 -15.44 11.47 12.21
CA GLY A 98 -16.15 12.74 12.01
C GLY A 98 -16.97 13.15 13.25
N GLY A 99 -16.44 12.88 14.45
CA GLY A 99 -17.07 13.23 15.73
C GLY A 99 -16.65 14.60 16.24
N MET A 100 -16.70 14.79 17.57
CA MET A 100 -16.46 16.09 18.22
C MET A 100 -15.17 16.79 17.81
N ARG A 101 -14.06 16.06 17.60
CA ARG A 101 -12.75 16.64 17.22
C ARG A 101 -12.84 17.54 15.99
N SER A 102 -13.31 16.98 14.87
CA SER A 102 -13.45 17.72 13.61
C SER A 102 -14.62 18.71 13.65
N THR A 103 -15.72 18.35 14.32
CA THR A 103 -16.91 19.20 14.39
C THR A 103 -16.64 20.49 15.15
N ARG A 104 -16.10 20.40 16.38
CA ARG A 104 -15.78 21.56 17.21
C ARG A 104 -14.76 22.47 16.55
N LEU A 105 -13.72 21.90 15.93
CA LEU A 105 -12.74 22.70 15.20
C LEU A 105 -13.41 23.49 14.07
N CYS A 106 -14.24 22.85 13.25
CA CYS A 106 -14.93 23.55 12.16
C CYS A 106 -15.90 24.62 12.67
N GLU A 107 -16.61 24.38 13.78
CA GLU A 107 -17.49 25.36 14.43
C GLU A 107 -16.72 26.61 14.85
N VAL A 108 -15.62 26.45 15.60
CA VAL A 108 -14.84 27.59 16.10
C VAL A 108 -14.14 28.32 14.94
N MET A 109 -13.56 27.60 13.99
CA MET A 109 -12.91 28.22 12.83
C MET A 109 -13.90 29.06 12.02
N ALA A 110 -15.13 28.57 11.82
CA ALA A 110 -16.15 29.33 11.12
C ALA A 110 -16.66 30.55 11.91
N GLN A 111 -16.72 30.48 13.24
CA GLN A 111 -16.98 31.66 14.10
C GLN A 111 -15.86 32.71 13.98
N MET A 112 -14.62 32.26 13.74
CA MET A 112 -13.47 33.13 13.46
C MET A 112 -13.39 33.58 11.99
N GLY A 113 -14.40 33.29 11.17
CA GLY A 113 -14.47 33.70 9.76
C GLY A 113 -13.82 32.73 8.76
N LEU A 114 -13.29 31.60 9.21
CA LEU A 114 -12.62 30.61 8.37
C LEU A 114 -13.56 29.44 8.00
N ASN A 115 -14.12 29.50 6.79
CA ASN A 115 -15.06 28.49 6.29
C ASN A 115 -14.34 27.23 5.78
N LEU A 116 -14.51 26.13 6.50
CA LEU A 116 -13.94 24.82 6.19
C LEU A 116 -15.04 23.82 5.77
N TYR A 117 -14.63 22.78 5.03
CA TYR A 117 -15.45 21.60 4.81
C TYR A 117 -15.13 20.56 5.87
N ARG A 118 -16.13 19.81 6.30
CA ARG A 118 -15.96 18.65 7.19
C ARG A 118 -16.30 17.37 6.45
N LEU A 119 -15.40 16.39 6.48
CA LEU A 119 -15.69 15.06 5.96
C LEU A 119 -16.63 14.31 6.90
N ARG A 120 -17.86 14.07 6.44
CA ARG A 120 -18.88 13.38 7.21
C ARG A 120 -18.45 11.95 7.50
N GLY A 121 -18.53 11.56 8.78
CA GLY A 121 -18.11 10.24 9.25
C GLY A 121 -16.59 9.99 9.24
N GLY A 122 -15.77 10.98 8.84
CA GLY A 122 -14.32 10.95 8.91
C GLY A 122 -13.66 9.86 8.05
N TYR A 123 -12.44 9.48 8.41
CA TYR A 123 -11.71 8.43 7.69
C TYR A 123 -12.46 7.09 7.66
N ARG A 124 -13.23 6.75 8.72
CA ARG A 124 -14.04 5.52 8.74
C ARG A 124 -15.07 5.50 7.60
N ALA A 125 -15.72 6.62 7.33
CA ALA A 125 -16.66 6.72 6.22
C ALA A 125 -15.94 6.67 4.87
N TYR A 126 -14.81 7.37 4.73
CA TYR A 126 -13.94 7.29 3.56
C TYR A 126 -13.52 5.84 3.24
N ARG A 127 -12.99 5.10 4.22
CA ARG A 127 -12.58 3.71 4.02
C ARG A 127 -13.74 2.80 3.60
N ARG A 128 -14.94 3.01 4.15
CA ARG A 128 -16.13 2.24 3.72
C ARG A 128 -16.50 2.56 2.27
N PHE A 129 -16.44 3.84 1.91
CA PHE A 129 -16.71 4.29 0.56
C PHE A 129 -15.73 3.66 -0.44
N ILE A 130 -14.41 3.78 -0.24
CA ILE A 130 -13.41 3.25 -1.19
C ILE A 130 -13.53 1.74 -1.38
N LEU A 131 -13.83 0.99 -0.31
CA LEU A 131 -13.98 -0.47 -0.39
C LEU A 131 -15.24 -0.88 -1.16
N ALA A 132 -16.33 -0.13 -0.99
CA ALA A 132 -17.57 -0.36 -1.73
C ALA A 132 -17.44 0.07 -3.20
N ASP A 133 -16.76 1.19 -3.46
CA ASP A 133 -16.61 1.76 -4.78
C ASP A 133 -15.56 1.06 -5.63
N MET A 134 -14.65 0.29 -5.02
CA MET A 134 -13.62 -0.48 -5.71
C MET A 134 -14.20 -1.46 -6.75
N GLU A 135 -15.38 -2.04 -6.49
CA GLU A 135 -16.04 -2.89 -7.48
C GLU A 135 -16.49 -2.10 -8.72
N ARG A 136 -16.96 -0.86 -8.53
CA ARG A 136 -17.32 0.04 -9.62
C ARG A 136 -16.10 0.47 -10.42
N ILE A 137 -15.00 0.86 -9.76
CA ILE A 137 -13.80 1.38 -10.43
C ILE A 137 -13.04 0.31 -11.22
N LEU A 138 -13.12 -0.95 -10.77
CA LEU A 138 -12.54 -2.09 -11.48
C LEU A 138 -13.39 -2.59 -12.65
N LYS A 139 -14.61 -2.05 -12.81
CA LYS A 139 -15.50 -2.44 -13.90
C LYS A 139 -14.87 -2.05 -15.24
N GLY A 140 -14.62 -3.04 -16.09
CA GLY A 140 -13.96 -2.84 -17.39
C GLY A 140 -12.44 -2.88 -17.33
N THR A 141 -11.83 -2.94 -16.15
CA THR A 141 -10.36 -3.02 -15.98
C THR A 141 -9.87 -4.43 -16.25
N ARG A 142 -9.06 -4.68 -17.28
CA ARG A 142 -8.43 -5.99 -17.54
C ARG A 142 -7.07 -6.04 -16.88
N MET A 143 -6.77 -7.13 -16.18
CA MET A 143 -5.50 -7.31 -15.50
C MET A 143 -4.61 -8.27 -16.28
N ILE A 144 -3.37 -7.85 -16.55
CA ILE A 144 -2.28 -8.72 -16.95
C ILE A 144 -1.49 -9.06 -15.68
N VAL A 145 -1.56 -10.31 -15.26
CA VAL A 145 -1.02 -10.81 -14.01
C VAL A 145 0.36 -11.40 -14.26
N LEU A 146 1.40 -10.75 -13.77
CA LEU A 146 2.78 -11.23 -13.85
C LEU A 146 2.99 -12.32 -12.79
N THR A 147 3.06 -13.57 -13.21
CA THR A 147 3.41 -14.71 -12.34
C THR A 147 4.85 -15.15 -12.60
N GLY A 148 5.43 -15.83 -11.62
CA GLY A 148 6.79 -16.32 -11.72
C GLY A 148 7.36 -16.65 -10.36
N LYS A 149 8.42 -17.46 -10.36
CA LYS A 149 9.12 -17.89 -9.16
C LYS A 149 9.76 -16.71 -8.43
N THR A 150 10.10 -16.88 -7.16
CA THR A 150 10.77 -15.83 -6.36
C THR A 150 12.09 -15.40 -6.99
N GLY A 151 12.36 -14.10 -7.01
CA GLY A 151 13.60 -13.53 -7.55
C GLY A 151 13.60 -13.27 -9.06
N VAL A 152 12.52 -13.54 -9.81
CA VAL A 152 12.48 -13.24 -11.26
C VAL A 152 12.37 -11.75 -11.58
N GLY A 153 12.24 -10.87 -10.57
CA GLY A 153 12.26 -9.42 -10.75
C GLY A 153 10.91 -8.76 -11.07
N LYS A 154 9.78 -9.37 -10.70
CA LYS A 154 8.42 -8.85 -10.99
C LYS A 154 8.22 -7.42 -10.48
N THR A 155 8.58 -7.14 -9.24
CA THR A 155 8.44 -5.82 -8.62
C THR A 155 9.23 -4.76 -9.38
N ALA A 156 10.46 -5.08 -9.80
CA ALA A 156 11.29 -4.19 -10.61
C ALA A 156 10.67 -3.94 -12.00
N LEU A 157 10.11 -4.99 -12.63
CA LEU A 157 9.40 -4.87 -13.91
C LEU A 157 8.16 -3.98 -13.79
N ILE A 158 7.34 -4.15 -12.74
CA ILE A 158 6.15 -3.32 -12.50
C ILE A 158 6.54 -1.84 -12.38
N ARG A 159 7.58 -1.52 -11.63
CA ARG A 159 8.06 -0.13 -11.50
C ARG A 159 8.54 0.41 -12.83
N ARG A 160 9.27 -0.39 -13.61
CA ARG A 160 9.76 0.04 -14.91
C ARG A 160 8.63 0.30 -15.91
N LEU A 161 7.58 -0.52 -15.90
CA LEU A 161 6.36 -0.30 -16.68
C LEU A 161 5.71 1.05 -16.31
N ARG A 162 5.60 1.37 -15.01
CA ARG A 162 5.06 2.67 -14.56
C ARG A 162 5.91 3.85 -15.01
N GLU A 163 7.23 3.73 -14.96
CA GLU A 163 8.17 4.76 -15.44
C GLU A 163 8.01 5.04 -16.95
N GLU A 164 7.63 4.03 -17.73
CA GLU A 164 7.33 4.17 -19.17
C GLU A 164 5.89 4.62 -19.45
N GLY A 165 5.10 4.95 -18.43
CA GLY A 165 3.71 5.37 -18.56
C GLY A 165 2.73 4.22 -18.84
N ILE A 166 3.16 2.96 -18.69
CA ILE A 166 2.28 1.80 -18.83
C ILE A 166 1.58 1.57 -17.48
N PRO A 167 0.23 1.51 -17.44
CA PRO A 167 -0.54 1.28 -16.21
C PRO A 167 -0.14 -0.02 -15.49
N ALA A 168 0.31 0.10 -14.24
CA ALA A 168 0.63 -1.05 -13.41
C ALA A 168 0.45 -0.76 -11.91
N ILE A 169 0.13 -1.79 -11.12
CA ILE A 169 -0.03 -1.72 -9.66
C ILE A 169 1.10 -2.52 -8.98
N ASP A 170 1.88 -1.84 -8.14
CA ASP A 170 2.94 -2.43 -7.28
C ASP A 170 2.31 -2.85 -5.94
N LEU A 171 1.77 -4.06 -5.86
CA LEU A 171 1.06 -4.54 -4.65
C LEU A 171 2.02 -4.68 -3.47
N GLU A 172 3.23 -5.18 -3.72
CA GLU A 172 4.31 -5.28 -2.74
C GLU A 172 4.71 -3.89 -2.22
N GLY A 173 4.91 -2.93 -3.13
CA GLY A 173 5.21 -1.54 -2.81
C GLY A 173 4.13 -0.89 -1.96
N LEU A 174 2.85 -1.06 -2.33
CA LEU A 174 1.70 -0.55 -1.57
C LEU A 174 1.59 -1.20 -0.19
N ALA A 175 1.92 -2.50 -0.07
CA ALA A 175 1.90 -3.23 1.21
C ALA A 175 3.11 -2.91 2.10
N GLY A 176 4.18 -2.34 1.53
CA GLY A 176 5.47 -2.19 2.21
C GLY A 176 6.11 -3.54 2.57
N ASP A 177 5.81 -4.59 1.82
CA ASP A 177 6.23 -5.98 2.05
C ASP A 177 6.64 -6.60 0.71
N ARG A 178 7.46 -7.66 0.72
CA ARG A 178 7.93 -8.34 -0.52
C ARG A 178 7.23 -9.68 -0.77
N GLY A 179 6.02 -9.86 -0.24
CA GLY A 179 5.22 -11.08 -0.41
C GLY A 179 5.86 -12.38 0.13
N SER A 180 6.99 -12.29 0.85
CA SER A 180 7.86 -13.42 1.19
C SER A 180 8.03 -13.57 2.70
N VAL A 181 8.59 -14.72 3.13
CA VAL A 181 8.88 -14.95 4.57
C VAL A 181 9.85 -13.91 5.12
N PHE A 182 10.73 -13.39 4.26
CA PHE A 182 11.69 -12.35 4.57
C PHE A 182 11.22 -10.95 4.11
N GLY A 183 9.93 -10.77 3.80
CA GLY A 183 9.40 -9.51 3.25
C GLY A 183 9.60 -8.29 4.15
N GLY A 184 9.67 -8.51 5.47
CA GLY A 184 9.95 -7.47 6.48
C GLY A 184 11.44 -7.15 6.71
N VAL A 185 12.38 -7.81 6.02
CA VAL A 185 13.81 -7.52 6.13
C VAL A 185 14.14 -6.17 5.45
N GLY A 186 14.97 -5.34 6.06
CA GLY A 186 15.35 -4.00 5.63
C GLY A 186 14.55 -2.88 6.31
N GLY A 187 13.93 -3.14 7.47
CA GLY A 187 13.30 -2.10 8.29
C GLY A 187 12.14 -1.33 7.65
N LYS A 188 11.50 -1.86 6.59
CA LYS A 188 10.38 -1.18 5.94
C LYS A 188 9.22 -0.98 6.92
N ARG A 189 8.73 0.26 6.99
CA ARG A 189 7.58 0.62 7.84
C ARG A 189 6.36 -0.19 7.39
N GLN A 190 5.80 -0.99 8.30
CA GLN A 190 4.68 -1.85 7.97
C GLN A 190 3.43 -1.01 7.68
N VAL A 191 2.91 -1.10 6.47
CA VAL A 191 1.66 -0.45 6.07
C VAL A 191 0.50 -1.12 6.82
N SER A 192 -0.46 -0.33 7.30
CA SER A 192 -1.68 -0.87 7.91
C SER A 192 -2.67 -1.28 6.83
N GLN A 193 -3.58 -2.23 7.13
CA GLN A 193 -4.64 -2.61 6.18
C GLN A 193 -5.41 -1.39 5.66
N LYS A 194 -5.70 -0.43 6.55
CA LYS A 194 -6.46 0.77 6.20
C LYS A 194 -5.70 1.62 5.19
N MET A 195 -4.41 1.85 5.43
CA MET A 195 -3.57 2.62 4.53
C MET A 195 -3.40 1.92 3.18
N PHE A 196 -3.22 0.60 3.17
CA PHE A 196 -3.18 -0.18 1.94
C PHE A 196 -4.47 -0.02 1.12
N ASP A 197 -5.64 -0.15 1.76
CA ASP A 197 -6.93 0.02 1.07
C ASP A 197 -7.05 1.41 0.44
N SER A 198 -6.64 2.45 1.17
CA SER A 198 -6.60 3.83 0.66
C SER A 198 -5.69 3.97 -0.56
N LEU A 199 -4.44 3.52 -0.45
CA LEU A 199 -3.43 3.69 -1.49
C LEU A 199 -3.80 2.90 -2.75
N LEU A 200 -4.25 1.65 -2.60
CA LEU A 200 -4.70 0.85 -3.73
C LEU A 200 -5.88 1.50 -4.45
N TYR A 201 -6.84 2.07 -3.72
CA TYR A 201 -7.98 2.73 -4.33
C TYR A 201 -7.57 3.99 -5.10
N GLU A 202 -6.69 4.83 -4.55
CA GLU A 202 -6.20 6.02 -5.27
C GLU A 202 -5.39 5.64 -6.51
N ASP A 203 -4.52 4.63 -6.43
CA ASP A 203 -3.79 4.12 -7.59
C ASP A 203 -4.76 3.64 -8.70
N LEU A 204 -5.79 2.87 -8.34
CA LEU A 204 -6.80 2.42 -9.30
C LEU A 204 -7.59 3.58 -9.92
N ARG A 205 -7.88 4.61 -9.11
CA ARG A 205 -8.60 5.80 -9.56
C ARG A 205 -7.77 6.61 -10.54
N ASP A 206 -6.50 6.83 -10.24
CA ASP A 206 -5.61 7.60 -11.09
C ASP A 206 -5.31 6.88 -12.42
N LEU A 207 -5.29 5.53 -12.42
CA LEU A 207 -5.17 4.75 -13.65
C LEU A 207 -6.43 4.79 -14.54
N GLY A 208 -7.62 5.06 -13.97
CA GLY A 208 -8.85 5.26 -14.76
C GLY A 208 -9.41 4.02 -15.47
N GLY A 209 -8.89 2.83 -15.17
CA GLY A 209 -9.34 1.55 -15.76
C GLY A 209 -8.50 1.09 -16.96
N GLY A 210 -9.13 0.40 -17.91
CA GLY A 210 -8.45 -0.13 -19.10
C GLY A 210 -7.62 -1.40 -18.82
N VAL A 211 -6.45 -1.53 -19.43
CA VAL A 211 -5.54 -2.66 -19.20
C VAL A 211 -4.49 -2.24 -18.17
N ILE A 212 -4.25 -3.06 -17.15
CA ILE A 212 -3.24 -2.80 -16.12
C ILE A 212 -2.39 -4.04 -15.85
N PHE A 213 -1.11 -3.85 -15.55
CA PHE A 213 -0.25 -4.92 -15.01
C PHE A 213 -0.37 -5.02 -13.49
N VAL A 214 -0.35 -6.24 -12.97
CA VAL A 214 -0.38 -6.52 -11.53
C VAL A 214 0.50 -7.71 -11.20
N GLU A 215 1.01 -7.77 -9.98
CA GLU A 215 1.81 -8.90 -9.48
C GLU A 215 0.92 -10.10 -9.12
N ASP A 216 1.40 -11.32 -9.40
CA ASP A 216 0.73 -12.55 -8.94
C ASP A 216 0.99 -12.83 -7.46
N GLU A 217 0.38 -12.04 -6.60
CA GLU A 217 0.42 -12.25 -5.15
C GLU A 217 -0.65 -13.22 -4.67
N SER A 218 -0.45 -13.85 -3.52
CA SER A 218 -1.52 -14.64 -2.91
C SER A 218 -2.66 -13.74 -2.44
N ARG A 219 -3.71 -14.31 -1.83
CA ARG A 219 -4.80 -13.51 -1.21
C ARG A 219 -4.27 -12.49 -0.18
N ARG A 220 -3.06 -12.70 0.33
CA ARG A 220 -2.36 -11.83 1.25
C ARG A 220 -0.98 -11.46 0.74
N VAL A 221 -0.57 -10.23 1.01
CA VAL A 221 0.81 -9.73 0.86
C VAL A 221 1.31 -9.43 2.26
N GLY A 222 2.16 -10.31 2.79
CA GLY A 222 2.54 -10.29 4.21
C GLY A 222 1.30 -10.38 5.12
N ARG A 223 1.02 -9.32 5.89
CA ARG A 223 -0.16 -9.20 6.78
C ARG A 223 -1.38 -8.56 6.12
N ILE A 224 -1.20 -7.98 4.93
CA ILE A 224 -2.25 -7.26 4.20
C ILE A 224 -3.12 -8.26 3.46
N GLN A 225 -4.44 -8.13 3.61
CA GLN A 225 -5.41 -8.84 2.81
C GLN A 225 -5.80 -7.99 1.61
N ILE A 226 -5.67 -8.55 0.40
CA ILE A 226 -6.10 -7.88 -0.83
C ILE A 226 -7.64 -7.78 -0.81
N PRO A 227 -8.25 -6.61 -1.06
CA PRO A 227 -9.71 -6.46 -1.12
C PRO A 227 -10.39 -7.41 -2.13
N ASP A 228 -11.59 -7.85 -1.80
CA ASP A 228 -12.34 -8.87 -2.56
C ASP A 228 -12.63 -8.49 -4.02
N PRO A 229 -13.04 -7.26 -4.35
CA PRO A 229 -13.22 -6.86 -5.74
C PRO A 229 -11.94 -6.95 -6.55
N PHE A 230 -10.82 -6.46 -6.00
CA PHE A 230 -9.51 -6.55 -6.66
C PHE A 230 -9.05 -7.99 -6.85
N TRP A 231 -9.16 -8.81 -5.80
CA TRP A 231 -8.75 -10.21 -5.85
C TRP A 231 -9.51 -11.00 -6.92
N ARG A 232 -10.85 -10.88 -6.96
CA ARG A 232 -11.66 -11.54 -7.98
C ARG A 232 -11.23 -11.11 -9.38
N ARG A 233 -11.02 -9.80 -9.58
CA ARG A 233 -10.58 -9.27 -10.87
C ARG A 233 -9.19 -9.75 -11.28
N LYS A 234 -8.28 -9.91 -10.32
CA LYS A 234 -6.95 -10.51 -10.54
C LYS A 234 -7.06 -11.97 -10.98
N CYS A 235 -7.90 -12.76 -10.31
CA CYS A 235 -8.11 -14.17 -10.65
C CYS A 235 -8.69 -14.37 -12.05
N GLU A 236 -9.48 -13.43 -12.56
CA GLU A 236 -10.00 -13.40 -13.93
C GLU A 236 -9.00 -12.84 -14.95
N GLY A 237 -7.83 -12.40 -14.51
CA GLY A 237 -6.82 -11.76 -15.33
C GLY A 237 -6.12 -12.72 -16.29
N LEU A 238 -5.37 -12.12 -17.22
CA LEU A 238 -4.49 -12.83 -18.14
C LEU A 238 -3.15 -13.08 -17.45
N TYR A 239 -2.77 -14.33 -17.28
CA TYR A 239 -1.51 -14.68 -16.61
C TYR A 239 -0.35 -14.73 -17.60
N VAL A 240 0.77 -14.11 -17.24
CA VAL A 240 2.04 -14.15 -17.99
C VAL A 240 3.12 -14.69 -17.06
N GLU A 241 3.76 -15.78 -17.44
CA GLU A 241 4.87 -16.33 -16.66
C GLU A 241 6.17 -15.62 -17.02
N ILE A 242 6.77 -14.97 -16.03
CA ILE A 242 8.12 -14.43 -16.11
C ILE A 242 9.10 -15.50 -15.62
N LYS A 243 10.07 -15.85 -16.47
CA LYS A 243 11.17 -16.76 -16.14
C LYS A 243 12.48 -16.00 -16.12
N ALA A 244 13.41 -16.47 -15.28
CA ALA A 244 14.78 -16.00 -15.27
C ALA A 244 15.68 -17.16 -14.85
N SER A 245 16.94 -17.12 -15.26
CA SER A 245 17.95 -18.09 -14.83
C SER A 245 18.13 -18.07 -13.31
N LEU A 246 18.66 -19.17 -12.75
CA LEU A 246 18.93 -19.23 -11.32
C LEU A 246 19.92 -18.14 -10.91
N GLU A 247 20.94 -17.89 -11.72
CA GLU A 247 21.95 -16.85 -11.52
C GLU A 247 21.34 -15.46 -11.50
N LYS A 248 20.40 -15.17 -12.42
CA LYS A 248 19.69 -13.90 -12.43
C LYS A 248 18.82 -13.74 -11.18
N ARG A 249 18.10 -14.79 -10.79
CA ARG A 249 17.24 -14.78 -9.60
C ARG A 249 18.03 -14.57 -8.32
N VAL A 250 19.17 -15.24 -8.19
CA VAL A 250 20.07 -15.09 -7.04
C VAL A 250 20.59 -13.65 -6.97
N ARG A 251 21.06 -13.08 -8.08
CA ARG A 251 21.52 -11.67 -8.13
C ARG A 251 20.43 -10.69 -7.71
N ASN A 252 19.22 -10.83 -8.26
CA ASN A 252 18.10 -9.95 -7.92
C ASN A 252 17.79 -9.99 -6.41
N ILE A 253 17.74 -11.17 -5.80
CA ILE A 253 17.49 -11.31 -4.36
C ILE A 253 18.68 -10.77 -3.55
N LEU A 254 19.91 -11.01 -4.00
CA LEU A 254 21.11 -10.51 -3.31
C LEU A 254 21.06 -8.97 -3.25
N GLU A 255 20.84 -8.31 -4.37
CA GLU A 255 20.70 -6.85 -4.46
C GLU A 255 19.58 -6.33 -3.57
N GLU A 256 18.40 -6.97 -3.56
CA GLU A 256 17.25 -6.55 -2.77
C GLU A 256 17.41 -6.68 -1.25
N TYR A 257 18.19 -7.66 -0.78
CA TYR A 257 18.32 -8.00 0.64
C TYR A 257 19.61 -7.47 1.28
N THR A 258 20.70 -7.39 0.52
CA THR A 258 22.00 -6.91 1.04
C THR A 258 22.14 -5.39 0.99
N ALA A 259 21.20 -4.68 0.36
CA ALA A 259 21.22 -3.22 0.28
C ALA A 259 21.12 -2.49 1.62
N SER A 260 20.71 -3.17 2.71
CA SER A 260 20.60 -2.58 4.05
C SER A 260 21.57 -3.25 5.03
N PRO A 261 22.32 -2.49 5.84
CA PRO A 261 23.11 -3.05 6.94
C PRO A 261 22.23 -3.86 7.91
N GLY A 262 22.78 -4.92 8.51
CA GLY A 262 22.06 -5.74 9.49
C GLY A 262 21.09 -6.79 8.90
N TRP A 263 21.08 -6.98 7.58
CA TRP A 263 20.23 -7.97 6.91
C TRP A 263 20.41 -9.39 7.47
N GLN A 264 21.63 -9.76 7.88
CA GLN A 264 21.93 -11.09 8.44
C GLN A 264 21.10 -11.35 9.71
N GLU A 265 21.08 -10.41 10.66
CA GLU A 265 20.33 -10.57 11.90
C GLU A 265 18.82 -10.70 11.65
N GLU A 266 18.29 -9.92 10.71
CA GLU A 266 16.87 -9.94 10.37
C GLU A 266 16.47 -11.23 9.64
N VAL A 267 17.31 -11.73 8.73
CA VAL A 267 17.12 -13.03 8.09
C VAL A 267 17.18 -14.14 9.13
N LEU A 268 18.16 -14.11 10.04
CA LEU A 268 18.29 -15.09 11.13
C LEU A 268 17.07 -15.07 12.07
N LYS A 269 16.48 -13.91 12.37
CA LYS A 269 15.24 -13.79 13.15
C LYS A 269 14.03 -14.39 12.43
N ALA A 270 14.00 -14.34 11.09
CA ALA A 270 12.92 -14.89 10.28
C ALA A 270 13.10 -16.39 9.94
N LEU A 271 14.34 -16.88 9.95
CA LEU A 271 14.72 -18.24 9.55
C LEU A 271 13.93 -19.36 10.28
N PRO A 272 13.65 -19.27 11.60
CA PRO A 272 12.89 -20.30 12.31
C PRO A 272 11.51 -20.59 11.70
N LYS A 273 10.89 -19.62 11.00
CA LYS A 273 9.58 -19.77 10.36
C LYS A 273 9.58 -20.84 9.26
N ILE A 274 10.75 -21.14 8.68
CA ILE A 274 10.88 -22.13 7.59
C ILE A 274 11.56 -23.42 8.00
N ALA A 275 11.98 -23.56 9.26
CA ALA A 275 12.71 -24.72 9.78
C ALA A 275 12.01 -26.06 9.45
N LYS A 276 10.68 -26.11 9.64
CA LYS A 276 9.87 -27.31 9.37
C LYS A 276 9.86 -27.76 7.91
N TYR A 277 10.17 -26.88 6.96
CA TYR A 277 10.18 -27.21 5.52
C TYR A 277 11.56 -27.64 5.04
N LEU A 278 12.63 -27.13 5.67
CA LEU A 278 14.01 -27.43 5.29
C LEU A 278 14.52 -28.73 5.93
N GLY A 279 14.02 -29.07 7.13
CA GLY A 279 14.59 -30.14 7.94
C GLY A 279 15.91 -29.73 8.62
N PRO A 280 16.36 -30.49 9.63
CA PRO A 280 17.44 -30.05 10.54
C PRO A 280 18.78 -29.83 9.84
N ARG A 281 19.17 -30.72 8.91
CA ARG A 281 20.46 -30.64 8.20
C ARG A 281 20.56 -29.39 7.32
N ARG A 282 19.55 -29.13 6.48
CA ARG A 282 19.54 -27.96 5.57
C ARG A 282 19.36 -26.66 6.34
N TYR A 283 18.58 -26.68 7.42
CA TYR A 283 18.43 -25.53 8.30
C TYR A 283 19.76 -25.12 8.93
N SER A 284 20.53 -26.09 9.46
CA SER A 284 21.86 -25.81 10.01
C SER A 284 22.80 -25.25 8.96
N LEU A 285 22.88 -25.89 7.79
CA LEU A 285 23.72 -25.42 6.69
C LEU A 285 23.37 -23.98 6.28
N LEU A 286 22.07 -23.69 6.09
CA LEU A 286 21.62 -22.35 5.72
C LEU A 286 21.97 -21.30 6.79
N LYS A 287 21.79 -21.66 8.06
CA LYS A 287 22.17 -20.78 9.18
C LYS A 287 23.67 -20.48 9.15
N ASP A 288 24.51 -21.51 8.98
CA ASP A 288 25.97 -21.36 8.96
C ASP A 288 26.44 -20.51 7.76
N LEU A 289 25.79 -20.62 6.59
CA LEU A 289 26.08 -19.80 5.41
C LEU A 289 25.76 -18.31 5.68
N ILE A 290 24.61 -18.02 6.30
CA ILE A 290 24.20 -16.65 6.64
C ILE A 290 25.16 -16.03 7.66
N GLU A 291 25.54 -16.79 8.70
CA GLU A 291 26.48 -16.33 9.74
C GLU A 291 27.89 -16.07 9.20
N ARG A 292 28.32 -16.82 8.18
CA ARG A 292 29.60 -16.61 7.47
C ARG A 292 29.57 -15.51 6.42
N GLY A 293 28.40 -14.95 6.13
CA GLY A 293 28.24 -13.93 5.08
C GLY A 293 28.25 -14.50 3.66
N GLU A 294 28.13 -15.81 3.50
CA GLU A 294 28.01 -16.51 2.21
C GLU A 294 26.57 -16.37 1.67
N ALA A 295 26.20 -15.13 1.33
CA ALA A 295 24.83 -14.74 1.00
C ALA A 295 24.32 -15.39 -0.30
N GLU A 296 25.19 -15.52 -1.30
CA GLU A 296 24.83 -16.09 -2.61
C GLU A 296 24.42 -17.55 -2.47
N GLU A 297 25.25 -18.36 -1.80
CA GLU A 297 25.01 -19.76 -1.50
C GLU A 297 23.76 -19.96 -0.65
N ALA A 298 23.57 -19.11 0.37
CA ALA A 298 22.37 -19.13 1.21
C ALA A 298 21.10 -18.88 0.38
N ILE A 299 21.12 -17.89 -0.53
CA ILE A 299 19.99 -17.58 -1.42
C ILE A 299 19.72 -18.72 -2.39
N ARG A 300 20.77 -19.29 -3.01
CA ARG A 300 20.65 -20.43 -3.93
C ARG A 300 19.96 -21.61 -3.24
N LEU A 301 20.42 -21.97 -2.03
CA LEU A 301 19.82 -23.03 -1.23
C LEU A 301 18.35 -22.74 -0.89
N LEU A 302 18.02 -21.50 -0.51
CA LEU A 302 16.64 -21.07 -0.21
C LEU A 302 15.72 -21.18 -1.43
N ILE A 303 16.20 -20.80 -2.62
CA ILE A 303 15.43 -20.90 -3.85
C ILE A 303 15.03 -22.36 -4.11
N GLU A 304 16.01 -23.25 -4.12
CA GLU A 304 15.83 -24.65 -4.52
C GLU A 304 15.07 -25.48 -3.47
N GLU A 305 15.34 -25.24 -2.19
CA GLU A 305 14.84 -26.07 -1.10
C GLU A 305 13.54 -25.56 -0.47
N TYR A 306 13.21 -24.28 -0.67
CA TYR A 306 12.04 -23.67 -0.05
C TYR A 306 11.10 -23.01 -1.07
N TYR A 307 11.59 -22.01 -1.82
CA TYR A 307 10.72 -21.19 -2.66
C TYR A 307 10.17 -21.95 -3.86
N ASP A 308 11.02 -22.62 -4.63
CA ASP A 308 10.60 -23.33 -5.85
C ASP A 308 9.68 -24.50 -5.54
N ARG A 309 9.88 -25.17 -4.39
CA ARG A 309 9.02 -26.27 -3.93
C ARG A 309 7.63 -25.82 -3.49
N LYS A 310 7.51 -24.58 -3.06
CA LYS A 310 6.25 -23.97 -2.61
C LYS A 310 5.55 -23.18 -3.70
N TYR A 311 6.25 -22.87 -4.78
CA TYR A 311 5.69 -22.12 -5.89
C TYR A 311 4.47 -22.86 -6.45
N ARG A 312 3.33 -22.16 -6.43
CA ARG A 312 2.08 -22.63 -7.00
C ARG A 312 1.58 -21.53 -7.92
N ARG A 313 1.14 -21.93 -9.11
CA ARG A 313 0.50 -21.02 -10.06
C ARG A 313 -0.98 -20.92 -9.72
N PHE A 314 -1.53 -19.71 -9.80
CA PHE A 314 -2.97 -19.47 -9.59
C PHE A 314 -3.79 -19.61 -10.87
N GLY A 315 -3.19 -19.33 -12.02
CA GLY A 315 -3.78 -19.49 -13.35
C GLY A 315 -2.78 -20.06 -14.35
N GLU A 316 -3.29 -20.57 -15.47
CA GLU A 316 -2.45 -21.02 -16.58
C GLU A 316 -1.94 -19.82 -17.38
N PRO A 317 -0.61 -19.69 -17.54
CA PRO A 317 -0.05 -18.57 -18.27
C PRO A 317 -0.31 -18.72 -19.77
N VAL A 318 -0.78 -17.65 -20.40
CA VAL A 318 -1.01 -17.61 -21.86
C VAL A 318 0.29 -17.36 -22.63
N ALA A 319 1.31 -16.83 -21.94
CA ALA A 319 2.61 -16.54 -22.49
C ALA A 319 3.69 -16.74 -21.41
N THR A 320 4.90 -17.06 -21.86
CA THR A 320 6.10 -17.10 -21.02
C THR A 320 7.13 -16.14 -21.59
N ILE A 321 7.67 -15.24 -20.76
CA ILE A 321 8.66 -14.24 -21.16
C ILE A 321 9.91 -14.40 -20.28
N SER A 322 11.09 -14.36 -20.90
CA SER A 322 12.35 -14.36 -20.16
C SER A 322 12.67 -12.95 -19.65
N ALA A 323 13.16 -12.85 -18.41
CA ALA A 323 13.67 -11.65 -17.77
C ALA A 323 15.21 -11.67 -17.65
N ASP A 324 15.89 -12.60 -18.34
CA ASP A 324 17.36 -12.62 -18.39
C ASP A 324 17.92 -11.39 -19.12
N ASP A 325 17.24 -10.96 -20.19
CA ASP A 325 17.41 -9.65 -20.82
C ASP A 325 16.25 -8.72 -20.41
N PRO A 326 16.48 -7.72 -19.54
CA PRO A 326 15.45 -6.79 -19.11
C PRO A 326 14.82 -5.96 -20.24
N GLN A 327 15.59 -5.62 -21.28
CA GLN A 327 15.10 -4.79 -22.39
C GLN A 327 14.16 -5.58 -23.29
N GLU A 328 14.55 -6.81 -23.62
CA GLU A 328 13.70 -7.71 -24.38
C GLU A 328 12.43 -8.09 -23.62
N CYS A 329 12.55 -8.34 -22.31
CA CYS A 329 11.42 -8.61 -21.44
C CYS A 329 10.40 -7.46 -21.48
N LEU A 330 10.87 -6.23 -21.29
CA LEU A 330 10.04 -5.04 -21.26
C LEU A 330 9.37 -4.77 -22.62
N ARG A 331 10.11 -4.95 -23.73
CA ARG A 331 9.57 -4.88 -25.09
C ARG A 331 8.42 -5.87 -25.29
N SER A 332 8.61 -7.11 -24.88
CA SER A 332 7.59 -8.17 -25.00
C SER A 332 6.34 -7.85 -24.17
N LEU A 333 6.51 -7.33 -22.96
CA LEU A 333 5.39 -6.89 -22.11
C LEU A 333 4.64 -5.71 -22.74
N ARG A 334 5.35 -4.76 -23.36
CA ARG A 334 4.74 -3.63 -24.07
C ARG A 334 3.93 -4.08 -25.28
N GLU A 335 4.44 -5.02 -26.07
CA GLU A 335 3.72 -5.59 -27.21
C GLU A 335 2.43 -6.28 -26.75
N LEU A 336 2.51 -7.09 -25.69
CA LEU A 336 1.33 -7.73 -25.08
C LEU A 336 0.31 -6.70 -24.56
N TYR A 337 0.79 -5.62 -23.92
CA TYR A 337 -0.06 -4.54 -23.46
C TYR A 337 -0.82 -3.88 -24.61
N ASN A 338 -0.10 -3.46 -25.65
CA ASN A 338 -0.68 -2.81 -26.83
C ASN A 338 -1.72 -3.71 -27.50
N TYR A 339 -1.42 -5.01 -27.60
CA TYR A 339 -2.33 -6.00 -28.13
C TYR A 339 -3.62 -6.11 -27.28
N CYS A 340 -3.50 -6.20 -25.95
CA CYS A 340 -4.64 -6.25 -25.04
C CYS A 340 -5.52 -4.98 -25.09
N VAL A 341 -4.89 -3.82 -25.33
CA VAL A 341 -5.57 -2.54 -25.50
C VAL A 341 -6.31 -2.47 -26.83
N ASN A 342 -5.67 -2.89 -27.94
CA ASN A 342 -6.19 -2.71 -29.29
C ASN A 342 -7.21 -3.79 -29.72
N GLU A 343 -7.01 -5.06 -29.40
CA GLU A 343 -7.77 -6.16 -30.03
C GLU A 343 -8.91 -6.73 -29.19
N GLY A 344 -9.01 -6.36 -27.91
CA GLY A 344 -10.12 -6.85 -27.09
C GLY A 344 -10.04 -8.34 -26.68
N LYS A 345 -9.09 -9.13 -27.20
CA LYS A 345 -8.89 -10.57 -26.95
C LYS A 345 -7.40 -10.90 -26.91
N VAL A 346 -7.05 -12.00 -26.24
CA VAL A 346 -5.70 -12.57 -25.99
C VAL A 346 -5.13 -13.26 -27.24
N PRO A 347 -3.80 -13.28 -27.50
CA PRO A 347 -3.26 -14.02 -28.63
C PRO A 347 -3.36 -15.53 -28.40
N ASP A 348 -3.50 -16.27 -29.50
CA ASP A 348 -3.28 -17.71 -29.57
C ASP A 348 -1.87 -18.04 -29.01
N PRO A 349 -1.70 -19.04 -28.12
CA PRO A 349 -0.44 -19.39 -27.42
C PRO A 349 0.79 -19.72 -28.31
N HIS A 350 0.73 -19.47 -29.62
CA HIS A 350 1.76 -19.80 -30.60
C HIS A 350 2.45 -18.60 -31.27
N LEU A 351 2.50 -17.42 -30.63
CA LEU A 351 3.42 -16.34 -31.05
C LEU A 351 4.88 -16.70 -30.70
N GLN A 352 5.40 -17.71 -31.39
CA GLN A 352 6.80 -17.83 -31.75
C GLN A 352 6.91 -17.52 -33.24
N ARG A 353 7.35 -16.32 -33.59
CA ARG A 353 8.07 -16.04 -34.84
C ARG A 353 9.12 -14.99 -34.61
#